data_AF-A0A1W9W7J1-F1
#
_entry.id   AF-A0A1W9W7J1-F1
#
_cell.length_a   1.000
_cell.length_b   1.000
_cell.length_c   1.000
_cell.angle_alpha   90.00
_cell.angle_beta   90.00
_cell.angle_gamma   90.00
#
_symmetry.space_group_name_H-M   'P 1'
#
loop_
_entity.id
_entity.type
_entity.pdbx_description
1 polymer ?
#
loop_
_entity_poly.entity_id
_entity_poly.type
_entity_poly.pdbx_seq_one_letter_code
_entity_poly.pdbx_strand_id
1 'polypeptide(L)'
;MAYSRFTLEKAKQQFQLTINQNTTLFSDISEVSLSDWLQEMLSQSISLATYINTEKARSELIVAPILLELKQISNGKISFFSGVRFDVDKKQGLNGQCDYLISQSDNQFELHAPIVSIVEAKSENIKGGFGQCVATMIASRIFNKRENEPLETIYGIVTTGTNWKFLKLVGNVVYIDKDEYHVNSVEKIIGILIGIIS
;
A
#
# COMPACT_ATOMS: atom_id res chain seq x y z
N MET A 1 3.83 14.51 8.87
CA MET A 1 2.96 14.43 10.08
C MET A 1 3.34 13.19 10.88
N ALA A 2 2.54 12.70 11.84
CA ALA A 2 3.04 11.72 12.81
C ALA A 2 3.42 10.36 12.19
N TYR A 3 2.71 9.89 11.16
CA TYR A 3 3.07 8.66 10.42
C TYR A 3 4.50 8.65 9.87
N SER A 4 4.93 9.74 9.23
CA SER A 4 6.28 9.85 8.65
C SER A 4 7.41 9.91 9.71
N ARG A 5 7.08 9.93 11.00
CA ARG A 5 8.05 9.87 12.11
C ARG A 5 8.27 8.44 12.61
N PHE A 6 7.59 7.44 12.07
CA PHE A 6 7.82 6.05 12.42
C PHE A 6 8.97 5.48 11.62
N THR A 7 10.02 5.08 12.32
CA THR A 7 10.97 4.08 11.82
C THR A 7 10.41 2.69 12.13
N LEU A 8 10.90 1.66 11.42
CA LEU A 8 10.48 0.28 11.70
C LEU A 8 10.79 -0.12 13.15
N GLU A 9 11.95 0.27 13.67
CA GLU A 9 12.34 0.03 15.06
C GLU A 9 11.36 0.66 16.05
N LYS A 10 11.01 1.94 15.83
CA LYS A 10 10.06 2.65 16.69
C LYS A 10 8.69 1.98 16.69
N ALA A 11 8.19 1.59 15.51
CA ALA A 11 6.91 0.88 15.39
C ALA A 11 6.96 -0.47 16.13
N LYS A 12 8.06 -1.24 15.99
CA LYS A 12 8.25 -2.51 16.71
C LYS A 12 8.20 -2.32 18.22
N GLN A 13 8.97 -1.38 18.75
CA GLN A 13 9.05 -1.14 20.20
C GLN A 13 7.70 -0.65 20.74
N GLN A 14 7.09 0.34 20.08
CA GLN A 14 5.87 0.98 20.55
C GLN A 14 4.67 0.02 20.54
N PHE A 15 4.55 -0.83 19.50
CA PHE A 15 3.41 -1.73 19.34
C PHE A 15 3.74 -3.19 19.64
N GLN A 16 4.91 -3.46 20.23
CA GLN A 16 5.38 -4.79 20.64
C GLN A 16 5.33 -5.81 19.48
N LEU A 17 5.83 -5.39 18.30
CA LEU A 17 5.77 -6.17 17.08
C LEU A 17 7.02 -7.01 16.86
N THR A 18 6.83 -8.19 16.28
CA THR A 18 7.90 -9.02 15.71
C THR A 18 7.92 -8.89 14.19
N ILE A 19 9.10 -8.93 13.58
CA ILE A 19 9.25 -8.88 12.12
C ILE A 19 9.68 -10.25 11.62
N ASN A 20 8.97 -10.76 10.62
CA ASN A 20 9.37 -11.92 9.83
C ASN A 20 9.63 -11.47 8.39
N GLN A 21 10.81 -11.76 7.86
CA GLN A 21 11.23 -11.43 6.49
C GLN A 21 11.69 -12.67 5.69
N ASN A 22 11.46 -13.87 6.22
CA ASN A 22 11.95 -15.13 5.66
C ASN A 22 10.85 -15.89 4.91
N THR A 23 9.70 -15.26 4.68
CA THR A 23 8.51 -15.87 4.08
C THR A 23 8.17 -15.14 2.78
N THR A 24 8.07 -15.90 1.70
CA THR A 24 7.45 -15.42 0.46
C THR A 24 5.94 -15.40 0.67
N LEU A 25 5.31 -14.24 0.45
CA LEU A 25 3.90 -14.05 0.77
C LEU A 25 2.95 -14.34 -0.40
N PHE A 26 3.40 -14.11 -1.64
CA PHE A 26 2.51 -14.08 -2.81
C PHE A 26 3.06 -14.86 -4.01
N SER A 27 3.87 -15.91 -3.77
CA SER A 27 4.38 -16.78 -4.85
C SER A 27 3.25 -17.35 -5.70
N ASP A 28 2.17 -17.77 -5.06
CA ASP A 28 1.11 -18.57 -5.68
C ASP A 28 0.03 -17.71 -6.37
N ILE A 29 0.11 -16.39 -6.22
CA ILE A 29 -0.81 -15.46 -6.89
C ILE A 29 -0.53 -15.44 -8.38
N SER A 30 -1.55 -15.66 -9.22
CA SER A 30 -1.39 -15.58 -10.66
C SER A 30 -1.31 -14.13 -11.15
N GLU A 31 -0.59 -13.93 -12.25
CA GLU A 31 -0.62 -12.68 -13.00
C GLU A 31 -2.01 -12.44 -13.59
N VAL A 32 -2.34 -11.17 -13.82
CA VAL A 32 -3.61 -10.79 -14.47
C VAL A 32 -3.35 -10.06 -15.78
N SER A 33 -4.28 -10.21 -16.73
CA SER A 33 -4.24 -9.43 -17.96
C SER A 33 -4.57 -7.97 -17.67
N LEU A 34 -3.80 -7.06 -18.29
CA LEU A 34 -4.02 -5.62 -18.18
C LEU A 34 -4.86 -5.11 -19.34
N SER A 35 -5.55 -4.00 -19.13
CA SER A 35 -6.14 -3.22 -20.23
C SER A 35 -5.06 -2.69 -21.17
N ASP A 36 -5.41 -2.54 -22.45
CA ASP A 36 -4.53 -1.92 -23.45
C ASP A 36 -4.15 -0.49 -23.03
N TRP A 37 -5.09 0.23 -22.38
CA TRP A 37 -4.88 1.58 -21.88
C TRP A 37 -3.73 1.63 -20.86
N LEU A 38 -3.73 0.75 -19.85
CA LEU A 38 -2.68 0.77 -18.83
C LEU A 38 -1.33 0.39 -19.44
N GLN A 39 -1.30 -0.62 -20.33
CA GLN A 39 -0.07 -1.05 -21.01
C GLN A 39 0.54 0.10 -21.82
N GLU A 40 -0.26 0.78 -22.64
CA GLU A 40 0.18 1.91 -23.44
C GLU A 40 0.66 3.07 -22.55
N MET A 41 -0.10 3.41 -21.51
CA MET A 41 0.23 4.51 -20.60
C MET A 41 1.55 4.24 -19.86
N LEU A 42 1.71 3.05 -19.27
CA LEU A 42 2.93 2.70 -18.52
C LEU A 42 4.17 2.60 -19.42
N SER A 43 4.01 2.16 -20.67
CA SER A 43 5.13 2.12 -21.63
C SER A 43 5.78 3.49 -21.87
N GLN A 44 5.00 4.56 -21.73
CA GLN A 44 5.48 5.94 -21.90
C GLN A 44 5.84 6.58 -20.56
N SER A 45 5.05 6.30 -19.53
CA SER A 45 5.08 7.04 -18.27
C SER A 45 6.18 6.59 -17.31
N ILE A 46 6.56 5.30 -17.30
CA ILE A 46 7.58 4.78 -16.38
C ILE A 46 8.94 5.45 -16.63
N SER A 47 9.38 5.53 -17.88
CA SER A 47 10.65 6.18 -18.23
C SER A 47 10.60 7.67 -17.92
N LEU A 48 9.47 8.34 -18.22
CA LEU A 48 9.30 9.77 -17.93
C LEU A 48 9.35 10.05 -16.43
N ALA A 49 8.63 9.28 -15.62
CA ALA A 49 8.61 9.44 -14.17
C ALA A 49 9.99 9.22 -13.54
N THR A 50 10.74 8.25 -14.07
CA THR A 50 12.12 7.96 -13.65
C THR A 50 13.06 9.09 -14.05
N TYR A 51 12.91 9.66 -15.25
CA TYR A 51 13.71 10.81 -15.70
C TYR A 51 13.45 12.08 -14.89
N ILE A 52 12.18 12.36 -14.57
CA ILE A 52 11.81 13.52 -13.73
C ILE A 52 12.31 13.31 -12.29
N ASN A 53 12.30 12.06 -11.81
CA ASN A 53 12.82 11.63 -10.52
C ASN A 53 12.27 12.40 -9.30
N THR A 54 10.98 12.67 -9.28
CA THR A 54 10.30 13.25 -8.12
C THR A 54 9.27 12.26 -7.57
N GLU A 55 9.01 12.33 -6.26
CA GLU A 55 7.93 11.56 -5.62
C GLU A 55 6.60 11.78 -6.35
N LYS A 56 6.29 13.04 -6.66
CA LYS A 56 5.06 13.42 -7.36
C LYS A 56 4.96 12.77 -8.75
N ALA A 57 6.02 12.79 -9.54
CA ALA A 57 6.01 12.18 -10.87
C ALA A 57 5.76 10.67 -10.80
N ARG A 58 6.38 9.95 -9.85
CA ARG A 58 6.15 8.51 -9.68
C ARG A 58 4.75 8.19 -9.17
N SER A 59 4.26 9.00 -8.24
CA SER A 59 2.90 8.91 -7.71
C SER A 59 1.86 9.05 -8.83
N GLU A 60 1.96 10.12 -9.64
CA GLU A 60 0.96 10.46 -10.66
C GLU A 60 1.06 9.64 -11.94
N LEU A 61 2.27 9.25 -12.35
CA LEU A 61 2.52 8.59 -13.64
C LEU A 61 2.62 7.06 -13.52
N ILE A 62 2.78 6.50 -12.31
CA ILE A 62 2.91 5.05 -12.12
C ILE A 62 1.89 4.54 -11.10
N VAL A 63 1.92 5.04 -9.86
CA VAL A 63 1.11 4.48 -8.76
C VAL A 63 -0.38 4.71 -9.01
N ALA A 64 -0.80 5.95 -9.26
CA ALA A 64 -2.20 6.29 -9.47
C ALA A 64 -2.83 5.54 -10.66
N PRO A 65 -2.17 5.41 -11.84
CA PRO A 65 -2.73 4.62 -12.93
C PRO A 65 -2.88 3.13 -12.63
N ILE A 66 -1.94 2.52 -11.89
CA ILE A 66 -2.06 1.13 -11.41
C ILE A 66 -3.28 0.98 -10.49
N LEU A 67 -3.52 1.95 -9.60
CA LEU A 67 -4.71 1.93 -8.72
C LEU A 67 -6.02 2.18 -9.48
N LEU A 68 -5.98 2.95 -10.56
CA LEU A 68 -7.13 3.14 -11.44
C LEU A 68 -7.50 1.82 -12.16
N GLU A 69 -6.50 1.11 -12.69
CA GLU A 69 -6.71 -0.22 -13.28
C GLU A 69 -7.26 -1.20 -12.23
N LEU A 70 -6.71 -1.20 -11.01
CA LEU A 70 -7.20 -2.04 -9.91
C LEU A 70 -8.70 -1.78 -9.63
N LYS A 71 -9.12 -0.51 -9.59
CA LYS A 71 -10.53 -0.13 -9.41
C LYS A 71 -11.40 -0.66 -10.56
N GLN A 72 -10.91 -0.56 -11.80
CA GLN A 72 -11.62 -1.06 -12.98
C GLN A 72 -11.79 -2.58 -12.95
N ILE A 73 -10.70 -3.34 -12.70
CA ILE A 73 -10.74 -4.81 -12.60
C ILE A 73 -11.65 -5.26 -11.45
N SER A 74 -11.68 -4.50 -10.36
CA SER A 74 -12.55 -4.75 -9.20
C SER A 74 -14.02 -4.38 -9.45
N ASN A 75 -14.40 -3.99 -10.67
CA ASN A 75 -15.76 -3.54 -11.03
C ASN A 75 -16.27 -2.41 -10.12
N GLY A 76 -15.38 -1.49 -9.73
CA GLY A 76 -15.74 -0.36 -8.87
C GLY A 76 -16.00 -0.69 -7.40
N LYS A 77 -15.82 -1.94 -6.96
CA LYS A 77 -16.04 -2.38 -5.57
C LYS A 77 -15.01 -1.86 -4.56
N ILE A 78 -14.00 -1.15 -5.04
CA ILE A 78 -12.99 -0.48 -4.21
C ILE A 78 -12.91 0.99 -4.57
N SER A 79 -12.47 1.79 -3.60
CA SER A 79 -12.10 3.19 -3.78
C SER A 79 -10.67 3.37 -3.33
N PHE A 80 -9.96 4.29 -3.98
CA PHE A 80 -8.63 4.68 -3.55
C PHE A 80 -8.58 6.18 -3.30
N PHE A 81 -7.79 6.59 -2.33
CA PHE A 81 -7.67 7.96 -1.89
C PHE A 81 -6.20 8.34 -1.92
N SER A 82 -5.87 9.42 -2.64
CA SER A 82 -4.51 9.95 -2.73
C SER A 82 -4.37 11.15 -1.80
N GLY A 83 -3.34 11.15 -0.94
CA GLY A 83 -2.99 12.29 -0.12
C GLY A 83 -4.01 12.68 0.95
N VAL A 84 -4.89 11.77 1.38
CA VAL A 84 -5.90 12.05 2.42
C VAL A 84 -5.34 11.91 3.84
N ARG A 85 -6.00 12.56 4.80
CA ARG A 85 -5.69 12.39 6.23
C ARG A 85 -6.33 11.12 6.77
N PHE A 86 -5.57 10.39 7.59
CA PHE A 86 -6.06 9.20 8.29
C PHE A 86 -5.72 9.29 9.78
N ASP A 87 -6.52 10.06 10.52
CA ASP A 87 -6.27 10.36 11.93
C ASP A 87 -7.01 9.38 12.85
N VAL A 88 -6.43 8.21 13.12
CA VAL A 88 -7.09 7.11 13.85
C VAL A 88 -6.85 7.17 15.36
N ASP A 89 -5.61 7.40 15.79
CA ASP A 89 -5.25 7.53 17.21
C ASP A 89 -4.05 8.48 17.39
N LYS A 90 -4.36 9.76 17.64
CA LYS A 90 -3.36 10.81 17.85
C LYS A 90 -2.49 10.57 19.08
N LYS A 91 -3.00 9.89 20.13
CA LYS A 91 -2.22 9.63 21.35
C LYS A 91 -1.07 8.66 21.08
N GLN A 92 -1.31 7.70 20.19
CA GLN A 92 -0.30 6.76 19.71
C GLN A 92 0.49 7.28 18.51
N GLY A 93 0.25 8.52 18.05
CA GLY A 93 0.87 9.08 16.86
C GLY A 93 0.36 8.48 15.53
N LEU A 94 -0.72 7.72 15.57
CA LEU A 94 -1.38 7.10 14.40
C LEU A 94 -2.27 8.13 13.71
N ASN A 95 -1.62 9.14 13.13
CA ASN A 95 -2.30 10.28 12.51
C ASN A 95 -1.41 11.00 11.47
N GLY A 96 -2.05 11.66 10.52
CA GLY A 96 -1.39 12.39 9.44
C GLY A 96 -1.89 12.03 8.06
N GLN A 97 -1.24 12.62 7.06
CA GLN A 97 -1.48 12.35 5.65
C GLN A 97 -0.88 10.99 5.27
N CYS A 98 -1.63 10.20 4.49
CA CYS A 98 -1.18 8.97 3.85
C CYS A 98 -1.00 9.23 2.34
N ASP A 99 -0.05 8.53 1.72
CA ASP A 99 0.20 8.68 0.29
C ASP A 99 -0.97 8.10 -0.50
N TYR A 100 -1.29 6.81 -0.28
CA TYR A 100 -2.56 6.24 -0.70
C TYR A 100 -3.20 5.32 0.34
N LEU A 101 -4.54 5.30 0.32
CA LEU A 101 -5.35 4.29 1.00
C LEU A 101 -6.27 3.65 -0.03
N ILE A 102 -6.45 2.34 0.05
CA ILE A 102 -7.53 1.62 -0.61
C ILE A 102 -8.58 1.28 0.44
N SER A 103 -9.84 1.57 0.12
CA SER A 103 -11.01 1.13 0.86
C SER A 103 -11.75 0.10 0.03
N GLN A 104 -12.11 -1.03 0.64
CA GLN A 104 -12.91 -2.07 -0.01
C GLN A 104 -14.41 -1.69 0.02
N SER A 105 -14.72 -0.56 -0.59
CA SER A 105 -16.05 0.03 -0.75
C SER A 105 -16.12 0.77 -2.08
N ASP A 106 -17.32 0.84 -2.67
CA ASP A 106 -17.55 1.68 -3.86
C ASP A 106 -17.66 3.19 -3.52
N ASN A 107 -17.73 3.54 -2.23
CA ASN A 107 -17.81 4.91 -1.76
C ASN A 107 -16.46 5.63 -1.96
N GLN A 108 -16.44 6.61 -2.87
CA GLN A 108 -15.27 7.41 -3.22
C GLN A 108 -15.16 8.72 -2.41
N PHE A 109 -16.17 9.04 -1.60
CA PHE A 109 -16.23 10.27 -0.79
C PHE A 109 -15.69 10.07 0.61
N GLU A 110 -15.85 8.87 1.17
CA GLU A 110 -15.51 8.55 2.55
C GLU A 110 -14.72 7.24 2.64
N LEU A 111 -13.84 7.13 3.63
CA LEU A 111 -13.12 5.91 3.92
C LEU A 111 -14.07 4.91 4.60
N HIS A 112 -14.17 3.71 4.05
CA HIS A 112 -14.88 2.58 4.66
C HIS A 112 -13.91 1.41 4.89
N ALA A 113 -14.14 0.64 5.93
CA ALA A 113 -13.37 -0.59 6.12
C ALA A 113 -13.80 -1.65 5.09
N PRO A 114 -12.93 -2.61 4.74
CA PRO A 114 -11.49 -2.69 5.06
C PRO A 114 -10.58 -1.64 4.41
N ILE A 115 -9.56 -1.19 5.17
CA ILE A 115 -8.49 -0.30 4.68
C ILE A 115 -7.18 -1.05 4.42
N VAL A 116 -6.59 -0.82 3.25
CA VAL A 116 -5.22 -1.20 2.88
C VAL A 116 -4.40 0.06 2.65
N SER A 117 -3.23 0.18 3.28
CA SER A 117 -2.37 1.37 3.15
C SER A 117 -1.25 1.15 2.16
N ILE A 118 -0.98 2.16 1.32
CA ILE A 118 0.18 2.20 0.43
C ILE A 118 1.02 3.42 0.81
N VAL A 119 2.30 3.18 1.05
CA VAL A 119 3.28 4.21 1.42
C VAL A 119 4.28 4.39 0.31
N GLU A 120 4.50 5.63 -0.08
CA GLU A 120 5.54 6.00 -1.03
C GLU A 120 6.86 6.20 -0.27
N ALA A 121 7.81 5.32 -0.54
CA ALA A 121 9.15 5.41 -0.01
C ALA A 121 9.90 6.58 -0.66
N LYS A 122 10.52 7.40 0.18
CA LYS A 122 11.26 8.59 -0.25
C LYS A 122 12.66 8.22 -0.74
N SER A 123 13.18 9.02 -1.67
CA SER A 123 14.56 8.91 -2.19
C SER A 123 14.92 7.49 -2.66
N GLU A 124 13.98 6.79 -3.28
CA GLU A 124 14.13 5.41 -3.78
C GLU A 124 14.50 4.37 -2.70
N ASN A 125 14.39 4.72 -1.42
CA ASN A 125 14.75 3.83 -0.31
C ASN A 125 13.51 3.13 0.24
N ILE A 126 13.18 1.96 -0.33
CA ILE A 126 12.00 1.17 0.07
C ILE A 126 12.00 0.83 1.56
N LYS A 127 13.17 0.59 2.16
CA LYS A 127 13.29 0.26 3.59
C LYS A 127 12.85 1.41 4.49
N GLY A 128 13.03 2.65 4.03
CA GLY A 128 12.59 3.85 4.73
C GLY A 128 11.08 3.91 4.93
N GLY A 129 10.29 3.30 4.04
CA GLY A 129 8.82 3.30 4.10
C GLY A 129 8.21 2.31 5.10
N PHE A 130 8.95 1.29 5.56
CA PHE A 130 8.37 0.22 6.39
C PHE A 130 7.80 0.71 7.71
N GLY A 131 8.48 1.65 8.39
CA GLY A 131 7.98 2.16 9.68
C GLY A 131 6.65 2.88 9.54
N GLN A 132 6.55 3.75 8.54
CA GLN A 132 5.32 4.45 8.20
C GLN A 132 4.21 3.47 7.79
N CYS A 133 4.53 2.49 6.94
CA CYS A 133 3.56 1.47 6.47
C CYS A 133 3.03 0.61 7.62
N VAL A 134 3.90 0.15 8.52
CA VAL A 134 3.47 -0.61 9.70
C VAL A 134 2.59 0.25 10.61
N ALA A 135 2.94 1.52 10.83
CA ALA A 135 2.09 2.42 11.62
C ALA A 135 0.70 2.60 10.97
N THR A 136 0.62 2.78 9.65
CA THR A 136 -0.67 2.88 8.95
C THR A 136 -1.44 1.57 8.96
N MET A 137 -0.78 0.40 8.88
CA MET A 137 -1.44 -0.90 9.06
C MET A 137 -2.05 -1.06 10.47
N ILE A 138 -1.35 -0.62 11.52
CA ILE A 138 -1.90 -0.61 12.88
C ILE A 138 -3.11 0.32 12.98
N ALA A 139 -3.05 1.48 12.33
CA ALA A 139 -4.18 2.40 12.24
C ALA A 139 -5.36 1.78 11.48
N SER A 140 -5.11 1.10 10.35
CA SER A 140 -6.13 0.37 9.58
C SER A 140 -6.80 -0.72 10.43
N ARG A 141 -6.03 -1.50 11.21
CA ARG A 141 -6.59 -2.49 12.13
C ARG A 141 -7.58 -1.88 13.12
N ILE A 142 -7.22 -0.74 13.70
CA ILE A 142 -8.07 -0.01 14.67
C ILE A 142 -9.30 0.56 13.97
N PHE A 143 -9.13 1.17 12.80
CA PHE A 143 -10.21 1.73 12.00
C PHE A 143 -11.22 0.65 11.58
N ASN A 144 -10.74 -0.44 10.99
CA ASN A 144 -11.57 -1.57 10.55
C ASN A 144 -12.39 -2.14 11.72
N LYS A 145 -11.79 -2.29 12.90
CA LYS A 145 -12.51 -2.73 14.10
C LYS A 145 -13.58 -1.72 14.55
N ARG A 146 -13.35 -0.40 14.42
CA ARG A 146 -14.34 0.63 14.77
C ARG A 146 -15.53 0.65 13.82
N GLU A 147 -15.29 0.33 12.54
CA GLU A 147 -16.31 0.13 11.52
C GLU A 147 -16.97 -1.26 11.58
N ASN A 148 -16.75 -2.03 12.65
CA ASN A 148 -17.32 -3.35 12.88
C ASN A 148 -16.91 -4.44 11.84
N GLU A 149 -15.75 -4.25 11.20
CA GLU A 149 -15.13 -5.18 10.24
C GLU A 149 -13.74 -5.66 10.73
N PRO A 150 -13.64 -6.37 11.87
CA PRO A 150 -12.35 -6.82 12.38
C PRO A 150 -11.74 -7.89 11.46
N LEU A 151 -10.56 -7.61 10.91
CA LEU A 151 -9.81 -8.56 10.09
C LEU A 151 -8.66 -9.21 10.88
N GLU A 152 -8.45 -10.51 10.67
CA GLU A 152 -7.31 -11.23 11.21
C GLU A 152 -5.99 -10.76 10.58
N THR A 153 -6.03 -10.49 9.27
CA THR A 153 -4.88 -10.05 8.49
C THR A 153 -5.10 -8.63 8.00
N ILE A 154 -4.10 -7.77 8.20
CA ILE A 154 -4.06 -6.41 7.66
C ILE A 154 -2.91 -6.30 6.68
N TYR A 155 -3.17 -5.77 5.49
CA TYR A 155 -2.16 -5.62 4.45
C TYR A 155 -1.65 -4.18 4.35
N GLY A 156 -0.39 -4.07 3.93
CA GLY A 156 0.25 -2.81 3.64
C GLY A 156 1.22 -2.96 2.48
N ILE A 157 1.45 -1.86 1.77
CA ILE A 157 2.34 -1.80 0.62
C ILE A 157 3.33 -0.66 0.83
N VAL A 158 4.57 -0.89 0.44
CA VAL A 158 5.57 0.18 0.27
C VAL A 158 6.02 0.17 -1.18
N THR A 159 6.04 1.34 -1.81
CA THR A 159 6.48 1.48 -3.20
C THR A 159 7.38 2.69 -3.39
N THR A 160 8.35 2.59 -4.31
CA THR A 160 9.09 3.75 -4.85
C THR A 160 8.51 4.19 -6.20
N GLY A 161 7.31 3.73 -6.56
CA GLY A 161 6.76 3.77 -7.91
C GLY A 161 7.25 2.60 -8.77
N THR A 162 8.57 2.41 -8.86
CA THR A 162 9.19 1.35 -9.69
C THR A 162 9.35 0.02 -8.97
N ASN A 163 9.49 0.02 -7.64
CA ASN A 163 9.68 -1.18 -6.84
C ASN A 163 8.59 -1.27 -5.79
N TRP A 164 7.97 -2.43 -5.64
CA TRP A 164 6.84 -2.69 -4.77
C TRP A 164 7.18 -3.80 -3.77
N LYS A 165 6.88 -3.54 -2.50
CA LYS A 165 7.05 -4.47 -1.39
C LYS A 165 5.74 -4.61 -0.65
N PHE A 166 5.34 -5.85 -0.39
CA PHE A 166 4.08 -6.15 0.27
C PHE A 166 4.33 -6.63 1.71
N LEU A 167 3.43 -6.25 2.59
CA LEU A 167 3.46 -6.58 4.01
C LEU A 167 2.10 -7.13 4.43
N LYS A 168 2.11 -8.05 5.40
CA LYS A 168 0.90 -8.44 6.15
C LYS A 168 1.15 -8.42 7.65
N LEU A 169 0.16 -8.03 8.42
CA LEU A 169 0.16 -8.02 9.88
C LEU A 169 -0.88 -9.03 10.36
N VAL A 170 -0.43 -10.04 11.11
CA VAL A 170 -1.30 -11.04 11.75
C VAL A 170 -0.95 -11.06 13.24
N GLY A 171 -1.93 -10.78 14.08
CA GLY A 171 -1.69 -10.54 15.51
C GLY A 171 -0.67 -9.41 15.71
N ASN A 172 0.50 -9.73 16.26
CA ASN A 172 1.61 -8.80 16.47
C ASN A 172 2.84 -9.12 15.60
N VAL A 173 2.68 -9.96 14.57
CA VAL A 173 3.77 -10.30 13.64
C VAL A 173 3.56 -9.57 12.32
N VAL A 174 4.51 -8.72 11.96
CA VAL A 174 4.59 -8.12 10.63
C VAL A 174 5.45 -9.02 9.76
N TYR A 175 4.85 -9.52 8.70
CA TYR A 175 5.56 -10.22 7.63
C TYR A 175 5.86 -9.22 6.53
N ILE A 176 7.13 -9.12 6.16
CA ILE A 176 7.59 -8.36 5.00
C ILE A 176 7.90 -9.41 3.94
N ASP A 177 7.28 -9.29 2.77
CA ASP A 177 7.51 -10.25 1.69
C ASP A 177 9.00 -10.34 1.39
N LYS A 178 9.51 -11.57 1.26
CA LYS A 178 10.89 -11.79 0.86
C LYS A 178 11.14 -11.21 -0.52
N ASP A 179 10.18 -11.36 -1.42
CA ASP A 179 10.29 -10.96 -2.82
C ASP A 179 9.92 -9.48 -3.01
N GLU A 180 10.58 -8.83 -3.97
CA GLU A 180 10.32 -7.45 -4.36
C GLU A 180 9.90 -7.44 -5.84
N TYR A 181 8.87 -6.67 -6.16
CA TYR A 181 8.24 -6.69 -7.48
C TYR A 181 8.53 -5.38 -8.20
N HIS A 182 9.15 -5.48 -9.37
CA HIS A 182 9.42 -4.31 -10.20
C HIS A 182 8.18 -3.96 -11.03
N VAL A 183 7.99 -2.69 -11.36
CA VAL A 183 6.87 -2.17 -12.17
C VAL A 183 6.79 -2.80 -13.56
N ASN A 184 7.89 -3.36 -14.06
CA ASN A 184 7.91 -4.13 -15.30
C ASN A 184 7.15 -5.48 -15.21
N SER A 185 6.76 -5.89 -14.00
CA SER A 185 5.90 -7.05 -13.73
C SER A 185 4.57 -6.58 -13.13
N VAL A 186 3.98 -5.56 -13.74
CA VAL A 186 2.75 -4.90 -13.25
C VAL A 186 1.56 -5.85 -13.19
N GLU A 187 1.50 -6.85 -14.07
CA GLU A 187 0.53 -7.95 -14.06
C GLU A 187 0.56 -8.71 -12.72
N LYS A 188 1.76 -9.00 -12.21
CA LYS A 188 1.96 -9.66 -10.91
C LYS A 188 1.60 -8.71 -9.77
N ILE A 189 2.01 -7.44 -9.84
CA ILE A 189 1.70 -6.42 -8.82
C ILE A 189 0.17 -6.28 -8.67
N ILE A 190 -0.56 -6.15 -9.78
CA ILE A 190 -2.02 -6.03 -9.77
C ILE A 190 -2.66 -7.34 -9.31
N GLY A 191 -2.15 -8.50 -9.73
CA GLY A 191 -2.61 -9.79 -9.21
C GLY A 191 -2.51 -9.87 -7.68
N ILE A 192 -1.40 -9.40 -7.11
CA ILE A 192 -1.20 -9.33 -5.64
C ILE A 192 -2.19 -8.35 -5.01
N LEU A 193 -2.34 -7.15 -5.59
CA LEU A 193 -3.28 -6.15 -5.09
C LEU A 193 -4.70 -6.69 -5.08
N ILE A 194 -5.13 -7.39 -6.13
CA ILE A 194 -6.43 -8.07 -6.20
C ILE A 194 -6.55 -9.10 -5.08
N GLY A 195 -5.55 -9.98 -4.92
CA GLY A 195 -5.54 -10.99 -3.85
C GLY A 195 -5.59 -10.41 -2.44
N ILE A 196 -5.10 -9.18 -2.23
CA ILE A 196 -5.14 -8.45 -0.96
C ILE A 196 -6.52 -7.85 -0.67
N ILE A 197 -7.25 -7.41 -1.71
CA ILE A 197 -8.57 -6.76 -1.58
C ILE A 197 -9.75 -7.71 -1.84
N SER A 198 -9.49 -9.00 -2.00
CA SER A 198 -10.50 -10.05 -2.27
C SER A 198 -11.04 -10.66 -0.98
#